data_AF-A0A3B0M046-F1
#
_entry.id   AF-A0A3B0M046-F1
#
_cell.length_a   1.000
_cell.length_b   1.000
_cell.length_c   1.000
_cell.angle_alpha   90.00
_cell.angle_beta   90.00
_cell.angle_gamma   90.00
#
_symmetry.space_group_name_H-M   'P 1'
#
loop_
_entity.id
_entity.type
_entity.pdbx_description
1 polymer ?
#
loop_
_entity_poly.entity_id
_entity_poly.type
_entity_poly.pdbx_seq_one_letter_code
_entity_poly.pdbx_strand_id
1 'polypeptide(L)'
;MKYSLGSVLYYWSKETLIQFYQQAMNSSADIIYLGETVCSKRREMQAADWLELAKEITLHGKQAVISSLSLLQNAAELRQIAKLIDNGEFLVEAHDFGVVNRLIEQKIPFMAGYGLNCYNAYTLRLLYRQGMIRWCLPIELSRDWLQDLLYQCEQLGFRHNFEVEVFGYGHLPLALSARCFTARSENLHKNNCDTCCEKYPQGRKVFSQENQLLFTLNGTQTQSGYCYNLGNEQTSMTGLVDIARISAENLDSLSILEQFRANQQGHYPLTLTNDTNCNGFWRRAAGLSLIP
;
A
#
# COMPACT_ATOMS: atom_id res chain seq x y z
N MET A 1 8.65 7.53 -14.59
CA MET A 1 7.96 6.88 -13.46
C MET A 1 8.24 7.68 -12.21
N LYS A 2 7.26 7.87 -11.34
CA LYS A 2 7.40 8.47 -10.01
C LYS A 2 7.61 7.37 -8.97
N TYR A 3 8.13 7.74 -7.80
CA TYR A 3 8.26 6.83 -6.66
C TYR A 3 7.43 7.33 -5.48
N SER A 4 6.68 6.43 -4.87
CA SER A 4 5.87 6.74 -3.70
C SER A 4 6.34 6.00 -2.45
N LEU A 5 6.19 6.63 -1.29
CA LEU A 5 6.28 5.96 0.02
C LEU A 5 4.87 5.63 0.49
N GLY A 6 4.57 4.35 0.62
CA GLY A 6 3.28 3.86 1.12
C GLY A 6 3.05 4.22 2.59
N SER A 7 1.78 4.21 3.01
CA SER A 7 1.42 4.35 4.43
C SER A 7 2.10 3.25 5.24
N VAL A 8 2.62 3.59 6.42
CA VAL A 8 3.23 2.63 7.34
C VAL A 8 2.23 1.53 7.72
N LEU A 9 2.56 0.27 7.43
CA LEU A 9 1.68 -0.88 7.72
C LEU A 9 1.85 -1.42 9.14
N TYR A 10 2.99 -1.15 9.79
CA TYR A 10 3.31 -1.69 11.11
C TYR A 10 2.88 -0.76 12.23
N TYR A 11 2.75 -1.30 13.44
CA TYR A 11 2.29 -0.49 14.57
C TYR A 11 3.45 0.26 15.21
N TRP A 12 3.72 1.47 14.70
CA TRP A 12 4.74 2.38 15.22
C TRP A 12 4.14 3.40 16.16
N SER A 13 4.90 3.81 17.17
CA SER A 13 4.50 4.90 18.06
C SER A 13 4.38 6.23 17.31
N LYS A 14 3.64 7.18 17.89
CA LYS A 14 3.54 8.55 17.36
C LYS A 14 4.91 9.18 17.08
N GLU A 15 5.87 9.03 18.00
CA GLU A 15 7.22 9.59 17.86
C GLU A 15 7.95 9.01 16.64
N THR A 16 7.94 7.68 16.49
CA THR A 16 8.57 7.01 15.34
C THR A 16 7.91 7.40 14.02
N LEU A 17 6.58 7.53 13.99
CA LEU A 17 5.86 8.01 12.81
C LEU A 17 6.28 9.43 12.42
N ILE A 18 6.29 10.37 13.38
CA ILE A 18 6.71 11.76 13.13
C ILE A 18 8.14 11.80 12.62
N GLN A 19 9.06 11.08 13.29
CA GLN A 19 10.47 11.02 12.88
C GLN A 19 10.62 10.47 11.45
N PHE A 20 9.89 9.39 11.12
CA PHE A 20 9.93 8.81 9.79
C PHE A 20 9.44 9.81 8.73
N TYR A 21 8.30 10.46 8.94
CA TYR A 21 7.76 11.37 7.94
C TYR A 21 8.57 12.67 7.79
N GLN A 22 9.18 13.17 8.86
CA GLN A 22 10.15 14.27 8.78
C GLN A 22 11.35 13.92 7.89
N GLN A 23 11.86 12.69 7.98
CA GLN A 23 12.90 12.22 7.07
C GLN A 23 12.36 11.99 5.65
N ALA A 24 11.15 11.44 5.52
CA ALA A 24 10.49 11.19 4.24
C ALA A 24 10.27 12.50 3.44
N MET A 25 9.96 13.62 4.10
CA MET A 25 9.89 14.95 3.48
C MET A 25 11.17 15.40 2.79
N ASN A 26 12.33 14.87 3.20
CA ASN A 26 13.63 15.19 2.60
C ASN A 26 14.16 14.08 1.68
N SER A 27 13.44 12.96 1.56
CA SER A 27 13.80 11.87 0.64
C SER A 27 13.53 12.23 -0.82
N SER A 28 13.94 11.38 -1.77
CA SER A 28 13.53 11.56 -3.17
C SER A 28 12.12 11.09 -3.49
N ALA A 29 11.27 10.72 -2.52
CA ALA A 29 9.88 10.34 -2.81
C ALA A 29 9.09 11.49 -3.47
N ASP A 30 8.35 11.19 -4.53
CA ASP A 30 7.46 12.15 -5.21
C ASP A 30 6.10 12.25 -4.49
N ILE A 31 5.67 11.13 -3.90
CA ILE A 31 4.35 10.95 -3.28
C ILE A 31 4.52 10.28 -1.92
N ILE A 32 3.83 10.77 -0.89
CA ILE A 32 3.84 10.18 0.45
C ILE A 32 2.40 9.87 0.86
N TYR A 33 2.15 8.59 1.16
CA TYR A 33 0.88 8.09 1.67
C TYR A 33 0.89 8.13 3.19
N LEU A 34 -0.19 8.64 3.78
CA LEU A 34 -0.38 8.87 5.20
C LEU A 34 -1.63 8.13 5.70
N GLY A 35 -1.73 7.89 6.99
CA GLY A 35 -2.90 7.26 7.60
C GLY A 35 -2.68 5.80 8.00
N GLU A 36 -3.73 5.21 8.55
CA GLU A 36 -3.75 3.86 9.10
C GLU A 36 -4.63 2.96 8.23
N THR A 37 -4.03 1.94 7.62
CA THR A 37 -4.69 1.05 6.65
C THR A 37 -5.00 -0.34 7.20
N VAL A 38 -4.47 -0.71 8.37
CA VAL A 38 -4.55 -2.05 8.99
C VAL A 38 -5.68 -2.13 10.00
N CYS A 39 -5.67 -1.29 11.04
CA CYS A 39 -6.57 -1.44 12.18
C CYS A 39 -6.93 -0.13 12.87
N SER A 40 -8.24 0.16 12.99
CA SER A 40 -8.81 1.33 13.68
C SER A 40 -8.48 1.45 15.18
N LYS A 41 -7.92 0.40 15.79
CA LYS A 41 -7.45 0.41 17.20
C LYS A 41 -6.04 0.97 17.36
N ARG A 42 -5.26 1.08 16.28
CA ARG A 42 -3.93 1.70 16.27
C ARG A 42 -4.08 3.22 16.18
N ARG A 43 -4.19 3.89 17.33
CA ARG A 43 -4.65 5.29 17.42
C ARG A 43 -3.55 6.25 17.87
N GLU A 44 -2.33 6.03 17.39
CA GLU A 44 -1.18 6.88 17.70
C GLU A 44 -1.34 8.29 17.13
N MET A 45 -2.01 8.40 15.99
CA MET A 45 -2.26 9.63 15.27
C MET A 45 -3.77 9.81 15.08
N GLN A 46 -4.27 11.00 15.40
CA GLN A 46 -5.64 11.39 15.10
C GLN A 46 -5.75 11.96 13.67
N ALA A 47 -6.98 12.16 13.20
CA ALA A 47 -7.21 12.73 11.87
C ALA A 47 -6.53 14.10 11.68
N ALA A 48 -6.57 14.97 12.71
CA ALA A 48 -5.90 16.27 12.64
C ALA A 48 -4.38 16.15 12.50
N ASP A 49 -3.74 15.23 13.25
CA ASP A 49 -2.30 14.99 13.16
C ASP A 49 -1.90 14.56 11.74
N TRP A 50 -2.68 13.67 11.12
CA TRP A 50 -2.43 13.23 9.74
C TRP A 50 -2.55 14.36 8.72
N LEU A 51 -3.55 15.23 8.86
CA LEU A 51 -3.78 16.35 7.95
C LEU A 51 -2.74 17.46 8.12
N GLU A 52 -2.27 17.71 9.35
CA GLU A 52 -1.17 18.64 9.60
C GLU A 52 0.12 18.16 8.93
N LEU A 53 0.45 16.88 9.11
CA LEU A 53 1.60 16.27 8.46
C LEU A 53 1.50 16.27 6.92
N ALA A 54 0.30 16.08 6.37
CA ALA A 54 0.05 16.17 4.93
C ALA A 54 0.32 17.59 4.38
N LYS A 55 -0.03 18.64 5.15
CA LYS A 55 0.28 20.03 4.82
C LYS A 55 1.79 20.26 4.78
N GLU A 56 2.51 19.83 5.81
CA GLU A 56 3.96 19.94 5.87
C GLU A 56 4.65 19.23 4.69
N ILE A 57 4.24 18.00 4.38
CA ILE A 57 4.73 17.25 3.21
C ILE A 57 4.50 18.02 1.91
N THR A 58 3.34 18.65 1.76
CA THR A 58 2.99 19.42 0.57
C THR A 58 3.81 20.71 0.45
N LEU A 59 4.10 21.38 1.57
CA LEU A 59 5.01 22.54 1.61
C LEU A 59 6.44 22.18 1.21
N HIS A 60 6.85 20.92 1.42
CA HIS A 60 8.12 20.37 0.93
C HIS A 60 8.08 19.90 -0.54
N GLY A 61 7.01 20.23 -1.28
CA GLY A 61 6.92 19.99 -2.73
C GLY A 61 6.57 18.56 -3.12
N LYS A 62 6.07 17.75 -2.19
CA LYS A 62 5.63 16.37 -2.44
C LYS A 62 4.11 16.27 -2.50
N GLN A 63 3.59 15.27 -3.19
CA GLN A 63 2.16 14.97 -3.11
C GLN A 63 1.83 14.18 -1.84
N ALA A 64 0.99 14.71 -0.97
CA ALA A 64 0.42 13.95 0.16
C ALA A 64 -0.88 13.24 -0.25
N VAL A 65 -1.03 11.98 0.15
CA VAL A 65 -2.25 11.16 -0.06
C VAL A 65 -2.69 10.55 1.26
N ILE A 66 -3.97 10.68 1.60
CA ILE A 66 -4.56 10.11 2.82
C ILE A 66 -5.13 8.73 2.52
N SER A 67 -4.63 7.70 3.19
CA SER A 67 -5.00 6.30 2.99
C SER A 67 -6.05 5.86 4.01
N SER A 68 -7.14 5.26 3.54
CA SER A 68 -8.21 4.76 4.41
C SER A 68 -7.90 3.37 4.99
N LEU A 69 -8.65 2.97 6.03
CA LEU A 69 -8.64 1.57 6.47
C LEU A 69 -9.00 0.62 5.32
N SER A 70 -8.34 -0.54 5.28
CA SER A 70 -8.62 -1.58 4.29
C SER A 70 -9.83 -2.45 4.62
N LEU A 71 -10.30 -2.40 5.86
CA LEU A 71 -11.46 -3.18 6.29
C LEU A 71 -12.30 -2.40 7.30
N LEU A 72 -13.38 -1.82 6.81
CA LEU A 72 -14.42 -1.19 7.63
C LEU A 72 -15.36 -2.25 8.19
N GLN A 73 -15.59 -2.22 9.50
CA GLN A 73 -16.41 -3.22 10.20
C GLN A 73 -17.60 -2.62 10.94
N ASN A 74 -17.58 -1.31 11.21
CA ASN A 74 -18.67 -0.66 11.93
C ASN A 74 -18.82 0.83 11.59
N ALA A 75 -19.96 1.40 11.98
CA ALA A 75 -20.29 2.79 11.71
C ALA A 75 -19.37 3.81 12.43
N ALA A 76 -18.71 3.43 13.52
CA ALA A 76 -17.79 4.33 14.21
C ALA A 76 -16.50 4.52 13.40
N GLU A 77 -15.99 3.46 12.78
CA GLU A 77 -14.85 3.53 11.85
C GLU A 77 -15.20 4.37 10.62
N LEU A 78 -16.40 4.20 10.06
CA LEU A 78 -16.85 5.03 8.94
C LEU A 78 -16.91 6.53 9.31
N ARG A 79 -17.38 6.87 10.53
CA ARG A 79 -17.35 8.27 11.02
C ARG A 79 -15.95 8.80 11.26
N GLN A 80 -14.99 7.96 11.62
CA GLN A 80 -13.59 8.38 11.79
C GLN A 80 -12.96 8.70 10.43
N ILE A 81 -13.16 7.82 9.45
CA ILE A 81 -12.65 8.01 8.09
C ILE A 81 -13.36 9.16 7.36
N ALA A 82 -14.64 9.40 7.66
CA ALA A 82 -15.33 10.60 7.18
C ALA A 82 -14.57 11.89 7.47
N LYS A 83 -13.94 12.03 8.65
CA LYS A 83 -13.13 13.20 8.99
C LYS A 83 -11.88 13.35 8.12
N LEU A 84 -11.32 12.22 7.67
CA LEU A 84 -10.19 12.21 6.73
C LEU A 84 -10.64 12.47 5.29
N ILE A 85 -11.86 12.06 4.91
CA ILE A 85 -12.42 12.31 3.57
C ILE A 85 -12.86 13.76 3.42
N ASP A 86 -13.52 14.31 4.44
CA ASP A 86 -14.05 15.67 4.48
C ASP A 86 -12.94 16.73 4.63
N ASN A 87 -11.69 16.40 4.27
CA ASN A 87 -10.51 17.24 4.43
C ASN A 87 -10.42 18.36 3.38
N GLY A 88 -11.04 18.17 2.20
CA GLY A 88 -11.16 19.18 1.14
C GLY A 88 -9.89 19.57 0.40
N GLU A 89 -8.74 18.96 0.71
CA GLU A 89 -7.42 19.42 0.25
C GLU A 89 -6.59 18.29 -0.38
N PHE A 90 -6.52 17.14 0.28
CA PHE A 90 -5.69 16.00 -0.06
C PHE A 90 -6.47 14.89 -0.75
N LEU A 91 -5.80 14.24 -1.70
CA LEU A 91 -6.29 13.03 -2.36
C LEU A 91 -6.48 11.91 -1.34
N VAL A 92 -7.55 11.13 -1.49
CA VAL A 92 -7.82 9.97 -0.65
C VAL A 92 -7.58 8.68 -1.43
N GLU A 93 -6.77 7.79 -0.87
CA GLU A 93 -6.66 6.39 -1.29
C GLU A 93 -7.71 5.57 -0.53
N ALA A 94 -8.67 5.03 -1.29
CA ALA A 94 -9.71 4.17 -0.78
C ALA A 94 -9.32 2.69 -0.90
N HIS A 95 -9.39 1.96 0.21
CA HIS A 95 -9.18 0.50 0.25
C HIS A 95 -10.48 -0.28 0.51
N ASP A 96 -11.60 0.40 0.76
CA ASP A 96 -12.92 -0.19 1.03
C ASP A 96 -14.02 0.55 0.25
N PHE A 97 -15.01 -0.17 -0.27
CA PHE A 97 -16.08 0.42 -1.07
C PHE A 97 -17.01 1.36 -0.29
N GLY A 98 -17.08 1.27 1.05
CA GLY A 98 -17.75 2.26 1.88
C GLY A 98 -17.09 3.64 1.80
N VAL A 99 -15.76 3.68 1.64
CA VAL A 99 -14.99 4.92 1.42
C VAL A 99 -15.21 5.42 -0.01
N VAL A 100 -15.15 4.53 -1.00
CA VAL A 100 -15.42 4.85 -2.41
C VAL A 100 -16.81 5.48 -2.55
N ASN A 101 -17.86 4.87 -1.98
CA ASN A 101 -19.22 5.39 -2.05
C ASN A 101 -19.33 6.80 -1.47
N ARG A 102 -18.69 7.06 -0.32
CA ARG A 102 -18.70 8.40 0.28
C ARG A 102 -17.98 9.43 -0.61
N LEU A 103 -16.85 9.06 -1.20
CA LEU A 103 -16.10 9.93 -2.12
C LEU A 103 -16.94 10.26 -3.36
N ILE A 104 -17.69 9.29 -3.90
CA ILE A 104 -18.61 9.48 -5.03
C ILE A 104 -19.76 10.42 -4.66
N GLU A 105 -20.41 10.21 -3.52
CA GLU A 105 -21.51 11.06 -3.03
C GLU A 105 -21.08 12.53 -2.91
N GLN A 106 -19.84 12.76 -2.48
CA GLN A 106 -19.25 14.09 -2.33
C GLN A 106 -18.56 14.61 -3.59
N LYS A 107 -18.50 13.79 -4.67
CA LYS A 107 -17.81 14.10 -5.94
C LYS A 107 -16.33 14.46 -5.75
N ILE A 108 -15.67 13.81 -4.81
CA ILE A 108 -14.23 14.00 -4.54
C ILE A 108 -13.44 13.01 -5.41
N PRO A 109 -12.49 13.49 -6.24
CA PRO A 109 -11.59 12.60 -6.97
C PRO A 109 -10.79 11.72 -6.01
N PHE A 110 -10.60 10.46 -6.38
CA PHE A 110 -9.99 9.49 -5.47
C PHE A 110 -9.02 8.55 -6.16
N MET A 111 -8.21 7.90 -5.33
CA MET A 111 -7.37 6.79 -5.73
C MET A 111 -8.03 5.47 -5.31
N ALA A 112 -8.11 4.52 -6.23
CA ALA A 112 -8.44 3.14 -5.93
C ALA A 112 -7.18 2.42 -5.42
N GLY A 113 -7.12 2.12 -4.13
CA GLY A 113 -6.03 1.38 -3.50
C GLY A 113 -6.05 -0.11 -3.87
N TYR A 114 -4.93 -0.79 -3.62
CA TYR A 114 -4.78 -2.21 -3.94
C TYR A 114 -5.81 -3.09 -3.22
N GLY A 115 -6.31 -2.66 -2.04
CA GLY A 115 -7.30 -3.40 -1.25
C GLY A 115 -8.68 -3.52 -1.90
N LEU A 116 -8.98 -2.69 -2.91
CA LEU A 116 -10.27 -2.77 -3.64
C LEU A 116 -10.33 -3.94 -4.63
N ASN A 117 -9.21 -4.61 -4.92
CA ASN A 117 -9.19 -5.83 -5.72
C ASN A 117 -9.89 -5.67 -7.08
N CYS A 118 -9.55 -4.59 -7.80
CA CYS A 118 -10.12 -4.30 -9.12
C CYS A 118 -9.38 -5.09 -10.22
N TYR A 119 -9.98 -6.19 -10.67
CA TYR A 119 -9.31 -7.17 -11.55
C TYR A 119 -9.57 -7.03 -13.05
N ASN A 120 -10.47 -6.13 -13.48
CA ASN A 120 -10.87 -6.04 -14.89
C ASN A 120 -11.14 -4.61 -15.35
N ALA A 121 -11.04 -4.38 -16.66
CA ALA A 121 -11.19 -3.07 -17.27
C ALA A 121 -12.60 -2.47 -17.14
N TYR A 122 -13.66 -3.29 -17.04
CA TYR A 122 -15.02 -2.79 -16.87
C TYR A 122 -15.25 -2.17 -15.49
N THR A 123 -14.72 -2.79 -14.43
CA THR A 123 -14.71 -2.24 -13.08
C THR A 123 -13.92 -0.94 -13.03
N LEU A 124 -12.74 -0.89 -13.64
CA LEU A 124 -11.95 0.35 -13.71
C LEU A 124 -12.68 1.46 -14.47
N ARG A 125 -13.37 1.13 -15.56
CA ARG A 125 -14.18 2.11 -16.31
C ARG A 125 -15.33 2.67 -15.46
N LEU A 126 -15.95 1.84 -14.64
CA LEU A 126 -17.00 2.28 -13.70
C LEU A 126 -16.41 3.25 -12.68
N LEU A 127 -15.30 2.90 -12.03
CA LEU A 127 -14.63 3.74 -11.04
C LEU A 127 -14.10 5.05 -11.65
N TYR A 128 -13.54 4.99 -12.86
CA TYR A 128 -13.11 6.17 -13.61
C TYR A 128 -14.27 7.15 -13.82
N ARG A 129 -15.43 6.66 -14.30
CA ARG A 129 -16.64 7.48 -14.45
C ARG A 129 -17.17 8.05 -13.14
N GLN A 130 -16.77 7.47 -12.01
CA GLN A 130 -17.15 7.86 -10.67
C GLN A 130 -16.12 8.79 -9.99
N GLY A 131 -15.03 9.16 -10.67
CA GLY A 131 -14.02 10.11 -10.17
C GLY A 131 -12.69 9.47 -9.74
N MET A 132 -12.45 8.20 -10.03
CA MET A 132 -11.14 7.59 -9.83
C MET A 132 -10.11 8.22 -10.79
N ILE A 133 -8.99 8.71 -10.24
CA ILE A 133 -7.88 9.32 -10.99
C ILE A 133 -6.60 8.48 -10.97
N ARG A 134 -6.50 7.53 -10.04
CA ARG A 134 -5.36 6.63 -9.89
C ARG A 134 -5.83 5.26 -9.43
N TRP A 135 -5.21 4.21 -9.94
CA TRP A 135 -5.47 2.83 -9.55
C TRP A 135 -4.17 2.12 -9.19
N CYS A 136 -4.14 1.49 -8.02
CA CYS A 136 -3.07 0.59 -7.63
C CYS A 136 -3.43 -0.84 -8.01
N LEU A 137 -2.57 -1.49 -8.80
CA LEU A 137 -2.71 -2.88 -9.22
C LEU A 137 -2.85 -3.80 -7.98
N PRO A 138 -3.84 -4.71 -7.96
CA PRO A 138 -3.89 -5.78 -6.96
C PRO A 138 -2.58 -6.57 -6.89
N ILE A 139 -2.07 -6.73 -5.68
CA ILE A 139 -0.70 -7.18 -5.36
C ILE A 139 -0.34 -8.60 -5.84
N GLU A 140 -1.34 -9.42 -6.14
CA GLU A 140 -1.21 -10.78 -6.63
C GLU A 140 -1.15 -10.89 -8.17
N LEU A 141 -1.40 -9.79 -8.88
CA LEU A 141 -1.44 -9.79 -10.34
C LEU A 141 -0.06 -9.60 -10.97
N SER A 142 0.14 -10.28 -12.10
CA SER A 142 1.39 -10.22 -12.84
C SER A 142 1.49 -9.01 -13.76
N ARG A 143 2.72 -8.73 -14.23
CA ARG A 143 2.95 -7.75 -15.29
C ARG A 143 2.15 -8.06 -16.56
N ASP A 144 2.13 -9.33 -16.95
CA ASP A 144 1.42 -9.77 -18.15
C ASP A 144 -0.10 -9.52 -18.01
N TRP A 145 -0.66 -9.77 -16.82
CA TRP A 145 -2.06 -9.44 -16.53
C TRP A 145 -2.31 -7.93 -16.62
N LEU A 146 -1.42 -7.12 -16.04
CA LEU A 146 -1.50 -5.67 -16.13
C LEU A 146 -1.51 -5.22 -17.60
N GLN A 147 -0.60 -5.75 -18.43
CA GLN A 147 -0.53 -5.41 -19.84
C GLN A 147 -1.84 -5.73 -20.58
N ASP A 148 -2.39 -6.93 -20.39
CA ASP A 148 -3.65 -7.35 -21.02
C ASP A 148 -4.83 -6.47 -20.56
N LEU A 149 -4.89 -6.15 -19.27
CA LEU A 149 -5.92 -5.28 -18.71
C LEU A 149 -5.81 -3.85 -19.24
N LEU A 150 -4.61 -3.28 -19.33
CA LEU A 150 -4.40 -1.95 -19.89
C LEU A 150 -4.72 -1.90 -21.39
N TYR A 151 -4.44 -2.98 -22.14
CA TYR A 151 -4.89 -3.11 -23.52
C TYR A 151 -6.43 -3.11 -23.61
N GLN A 152 -7.14 -3.80 -22.71
CA GLN A 152 -8.61 -3.71 -22.66
C GLN A 152 -9.08 -2.28 -22.33
N CYS A 153 -8.40 -1.56 -21.43
CA CYS A 153 -8.72 -0.15 -21.15
C CYS A 153 -8.51 0.75 -22.38
N GLU A 154 -7.51 0.45 -23.22
CA GLU A 154 -7.27 1.13 -24.50
C GLU A 154 -8.43 0.88 -25.48
N GLN A 155 -8.84 -0.38 -25.64
CA GLN A 155 -10.00 -0.74 -26.49
C GLN A 155 -11.31 -0.09 -26.00
N LEU A 156 -11.43 0.12 -24.68
CA LEU A 156 -12.56 0.81 -24.07
C LEU A 156 -12.43 2.34 -24.07
N GLY A 157 -11.32 2.90 -24.58
CA GLY A 157 -11.09 4.32 -24.81
C GLY A 157 -10.81 5.16 -23.56
N PHE A 158 -10.26 4.59 -22.49
CA PHE A 158 -10.03 5.34 -21.23
C PHE A 158 -8.68 5.09 -20.55
N ARG A 159 -7.78 4.31 -21.16
CA ARG A 159 -6.45 3.99 -20.60
C ARG A 159 -5.66 5.23 -20.16
N HIS A 160 -5.68 6.29 -20.93
CA HIS A 160 -4.88 7.50 -20.68
C HIS A 160 -5.51 8.48 -19.68
N ASN A 161 -6.63 8.10 -19.03
CA ASN A 161 -7.38 9.00 -18.16
C ASN A 161 -7.13 8.78 -16.66
N PHE A 162 -6.25 7.85 -16.28
CA PHE A 162 -5.88 7.57 -14.90
C PHE A 162 -4.42 7.10 -14.78
N GLU A 163 -3.81 7.32 -13.62
CA GLU A 163 -2.47 6.83 -13.30
C GLU A 163 -2.50 5.36 -12.83
N VAL A 164 -1.51 4.57 -13.24
CA VAL A 164 -1.29 3.19 -12.79
C VAL A 164 -0.16 3.16 -11.76
N GLU A 165 -0.47 2.67 -10.57
CA GLU A 165 0.51 2.44 -9.50
C GLU A 165 0.68 0.94 -9.23
N VAL A 166 1.88 0.53 -8.84
CA VAL A 166 2.18 -0.84 -8.39
C VAL A 166 2.82 -0.82 -7.01
N PHE A 167 2.50 -1.82 -6.18
CA PHE A 167 3.21 -2.08 -4.93
C PHE A 167 4.57 -2.72 -5.28
N GLY A 168 5.64 -1.92 -5.31
CA GLY A 168 6.94 -2.32 -5.84
C GLY A 168 7.91 -2.90 -4.80
N TYR A 169 7.76 -2.53 -3.53
CA TYR A 169 8.63 -3.01 -2.45
C TYR A 169 7.88 -3.19 -1.12
N GLY A 170 8.19 -4.27 -0.39
CA GLY A 170 7.75 -4.54 0.97
C GLY A 170 6.95 -5.84 1.10
N HIS A 171 6.54 -6.17 2.33
CA HIS A 171 5.66 -7.32 2.56
C HIS A 171 4.22 -7.07 2.04
N LEU A 172 3.77 -7.88 1.07
CA LEU A 172 2.49 -7.74 0.40
C LEU A 172 1.33 -8.07 1.33
N PRO A 173 0.30 -7.22 1.52
CA PRO A 173 -0.86 -7.51 2.37
C PRO A 173 -1.88 -8.46 1.68
N LEU A 174 -1.50 -9.74 1.57
CA LEU A 174 -2.21 -10.78 0.79
C LEU A 174 -3.65 -11.06 1.23
N ALA A 175 -3.97 -10.93 2.52
CA ALA A 175 -5.31 -11.20 3.02
C ALA A 175 -5.69 -10.32 4.20
N LEU A 176 -6.98 -9.99 4.28
CA LEU A 176 -7.60 -9.20 5.34
C LEU A 176 -8.62 -10.04 6.10
N SER A 177 -8.72 -9.84 7.42
CA SER A 177 -9.73 -10.51 8.24
C SER A 177 -10.35 -9.57 9.27
N ALA A 178 -11.67 -9.70 9.47
CA ALA A 178 -12.37 -9.04 10.57
C ALA A 178 -11.86 -9.54 11.94
N ARG A 179 -11.32 -10.77 11.99
CA ARG A 179 -10.60 -11.29 13.15
C ARG A 179 -9.12 -10.94 13.05
N CYS A 180 -8.54 -10.40 14.12
CA CYS A 180 -7.13 -10.04 14.15
C CYS A 180 -6.26 -11.30 14.29
N PHE A 181 -5.43 -11.60 13.29
CA PHE A 181 -4.53 -12.75 13.28
C PHE A 181 -3.45 -12.62 14.35
N THR A 182 -2.88 -11.42 14.54
CA THR A 182 -1.89 -11.20 15.61
C THR A 182 -2.49 -11.41 16.99
N ALA A 183 -3.69 -10.87 17.27
CA ALA A 183 -4.38 -11.12 18.55
C ALA A 183 -4.68 -12.61 18.74
N ARG A 184 -5.17 -13.28 17.69
CA ARG A 184 -5.46 -14.72 17.76
C ARG A 184 -4.21 -15.55 18.05
N SER A 185 -3.05 -15.16 17.52
CA SER A 185 -1.77 -15.84 17.81
C SER A 185 -1.35 -15.75 19.28
N GLU A 186 -1.88 -14.77 20.02
CA GLU A 186 -1.72 -14.59 21.47
C GLU A 186 -2.89 -15.18 22.27
N ASN A 187 -3.80 -15.94 21.64
CA ASN A 187 -5.07 -16.38 22.21
C ASN A 187 -5.99 -15.24 22.71
N LEU A 188 -5.83 -14.03 22.18
CA LEU A 188 -6.65 -12.86 22.49
C LEU A 188 -7.76 -12.65 21.46
N HIS A 189 -8.83 -11.99 21.90
CA HIS A 189 -9.88 -11.50 21.00
C HIS A 189 -9.51 -10.11 20.48
N LYS A 190 -9.88 -9.76 19.23
CA LYS A 190 -9.55 -8.45 18.63
C LYS A 190 -9.99 -7.25 19.50
N ASN A 191 -11.18 -7.34 20.09
CA ASN A 191 -11.71 -6.26 20.92
C ASN A 191 -10.88 -6.06 22.20
N ASN A 192 -10.24 -7.10 22.71
CA ASN A 192 -9.41 -7.10 23.93
C ASN A 192 -7.99 -7.59 23.60
N CYS A 193 -7.39 -7.01 22.55
CA CYS A 193 -6.09 -7.43 22.04
C CYS A 193 -4.90 -6.75 22.73
N ASP A 194 -5.15 -5.84 23.67
CA ASP A 194 -4.15 -5.08 24.43
C ASP A 194 -3.00 -4.54 23.57
N THR A 195 -3.38 -4.05 22.39
CA THR A 195 -2.45 -3.53 21.37
C THR A 195 -1.23 -4.41 21.11
N CYS A 196 -1.37 -5.75 21.23
CA CYS A 196 -0.27 -6.73 21.13
C CYS A 196 0.59 -6.65 19.86
N CYS A 197 0.16 -5.93 18.82
CA CYS A 197 1.00 -5.61 17.67
C CYS A 197 2.29 -4.87 18.04
N GLU A 198 2.34 -4.12 19.15
CA GLU A 198 3.56 -3.44 19.62
C GLU A 198 4.71 -4.41 19.92
N LYS A 199 4.39 -5.64 20.34
CA LYS A 199 5.38 -6.71 20.59
C LYS A 199 6.02 -7.21 19.30
N TYR A 200 5.43 -6.90 18.14
CA TYR A 200 5.76 -7.44 16.83
C TYR A 200 5.97 -6.30 15.83
N PRO A 201 7.06 -5.51 15.97
CA PRO A 201 7.29 -4.31 15.15
C PRO A 201 7.43 -4.59 13.64
N GLN A 202 7.78 -5.83 13.27
CA GLN A 202 7.83 -6.30 11.88
C GLN A 202 6.78 -7.40 11.61
N GLY A 203 5.73 -7.47 12.44
CA GLY A 203 4.76 -8.56 12.42
C GLY A 203 5.31 -9.89 12.97
N ARG A 204 4.45 -10.91 12.96
CA ARG A 204 4.77 -12.25 13.48
C ARG A 204 4.94 -13.23 12.33
N LYS A 205 6.14 -13.80 12.21
CA LYS A 205 6.46 -14.82 11.19
C LYS A 205 5.64 -16.10 11.39
N VAL A 206 5.19 -16.69 10.30
CA VAL A 206 4.43 -17.95 10.24
C VAL A 206 5.14 -18.91 9.32
N PHE A 207 5.43 -20.09 9.84
CA PHE A 207 6.16 -21.13 9.14
C PHE A 207 5.25 -22.32 8.82
N SER A 208 5.57 -23.03 7.75
CA SER A 208 5.00 -24.35 7.44
C SER A 208 5.49 -25.41 8.43
N GLN A 209 4.96 -26.64 8.32
CA GLN A 209 5.45 -27.77 9.13
C GLN A 209 6.87 -28.18 8.75
N GLU A 210 7.28 -27.90 7.52
CA GLU A 210 8.63 -28.08 6.98
C GLU A 210 9.57 -26.89 7.29
N ASN A 211 9.17 -25.99 8.20
CA ASN A 211 9.95 -24.83 8.63
C ASN A 211 10.24 -23.80 7.51
N GLN A 212 9.40 -23.74 6.47
CA GLN A 212 9.47 -22.70 5.44
C GLN A 212 8.68 -21.47 5.90
N LEU A 213 9.28 -20.27 5.78
CA LEU A 213 8.55 -19.02 6.03
C LEU A 213 7.49 -18.80 4.94
N LEU A 214 6.22 -18.73 5.35
CA LEU A 214 5.10 -18.54 4.42
C LEU A 214 4.53 -17.13 4.50
N PHE A 215 4.30 -16.63 5.72
CA PHE A 215 3.56 -15.39 5.95
C PHE A 215 4.11 -14.58 7.13
N THR A 216 3.71 -13.32 7.19
CA THR A 216 3.90 -12.43 8.34
C THR A 216 2.54 -11.91 8.79
N LEU A 217 2.15 -12.17 10.04
CA LEU A 217 0.89 -11.65 10.61
C LEU A 217 1.08 -10.23 11.12
N ASN A 218 0.27 -9.30 10.62
CA ASN A 218 0.31 -7.90 11.00
C ASN A 218 -1.11 -7.38 11.27
N GLY A 219 -1.56 -7.52 12.53
CA GLY A 219 -2.90 -7.15 12.94
C GLY A 219 -3.97 -8.00 12.23
N THR A 220 -4.81 -7.33 11.44
CA THR A 220 -5.86 -7.94 10.60
C THR A 220 -5.33 -8.46 9.27
N GLN A 221 -4.08 -8.16 8.93
CA GLN A 221 -3.45 -8.55 7.67
C GLN A 221 -2.63 -9.83 7.83
N THR A 222 -2.71 -10.70 6.83
CA THR A 222 -1.68 -11.71 6.55
C THR A 222 -0.86 -11.18 5.38
N GLN A 223 0.43 -10.96 5.61
CA GLN A 223 1.35 -10.46 4.60
C GLN A 223 2.21 -11.59 4.02
N SER A 224 2.85 -11.36 2.88
CA SER A 224 3.86 -12.28 2.32
C SER A 224 4.97 -12.57 3.33
N GLY A 225 5.50 -13.80 3.30
CA GLY A 225 6.60 -14.19 4.18
C GLY A 225 7.93 -13.52 3.81
N TYR A 226 8.18 -13.33 2.52
CA TYR A 226 9.36 -12.64 1.99
C TYR A 226 8.99 -11.23 1.53
N CYS A 227 9.98 -10.34 1.50
CA CYS A 227 9.83 -8.97 1.02
C CYS A 227 9.66 -9.00 -0.51
N TYR A 228 8.57 -8.45 -1.02
CA TYR A 228 8.39 -8.32 -2.46
C TYR A 228 9.28 -7.22 -2.98
N ASN A 229 10.02 -7.46 -4.06
CA ASN A 229 11.02 -6.51 -4.54
C ASN A 229 11.08 -6.49 -6.08
N LEU A 230 10.59 -5.39 -6.65
CA LEU A 230 10.59 -5.13 -8.09
C LEU A 230 11.72 -4.19 -8.53
N GLY A 231 12.74 -3.97 -7.69
CA GLY A 231 13.83 -3.04 -7.98
C GLY A 231 14.58 -3.36 -9.27
N ASN A 232 14.67 -4.64 -9.63
CA ASN A 232 15.31 -5.12 -10.87
C ASN A 232 14.32 -5.25 -12.05
N GLU A 233 13.03 -5.00 -11.84
CA GLU A 233 11.96 -5.17 -12.83
C GLU A 233 11.55 -3.86 -13.50
N GLN A 234 12.13 -2.73 -13.09
CA GLN A 234 11.66 -1.39 -13.45
C GLN A 234 11.71 -1.11 -14.96
N THR A 235 12.67 -1.67 -15.68
CA THR A 235 12.71 -1.54 -17.15
C THR A 235 11.48 -2.15 -17.81
N SER A 236 10.95 -3.25 -17.24
CA SER A 236 9.73 -3.91 -17.72
C SER A 236 8.43 -3.15 -17.40
N MET A 237 8.51 -2.09 -16.59
CA MET A 237 7.38 -1.23 -16.23
C MET A 237 7.16 -0.08 -17.23
N THR A 238 8.10 0.15 -18.14
CA THR A 238 8.06 1.27 -19.09
C THR A 238 6.79 1.23 -19.94
N GLY A 239 6.00 2.32 -19.90
CA GLY A 239 4.71 2.43 -20.60
C GLY A 239 3.53 1.74 -19.91
N LEU A 240 3.77 0.95 -18.86
CA LEU A 240 2.74 0.25 -18.09
C LEU A 240 2.43 0.93 -16.76
N VAL A 241 3.48 1.39 -16.05
CA VAL A 241 3.38 1.89 -14.67
C VAL A 241 3.82 3.35 -14.60
N ASP A 242 3.00 4.17 -13.96
CA ASP A 242 3.28 5.58 -13.71
C ASP A 242 4.00 5.79 -12.37
N ILE A 243 3.68 4.96 -11.36
CA ILE A 243 4.17 5.08 -9.98
C ILE A 243 4.59 3.71 -9.41
N ALA A 244 5.79 3.62 -8.84
CA ALA A 244 6.24 2.45 -8.06
C ALA A 244 6.25 2.78 -6.56
N ARG A 245 5.49 2.02 -5.77
CA ARG A 245 5.34 2.22 -4.32
C ARG A 245 6.33 1.40 -3.51
N ILE A 246 6.98 2.07 -2.56
CA ILE A 246 7.83 1.48 -1.55
C ILE A 246 7.08 1.49 -0.22
N SER A 247 6.79 0.33 0.35
CA SER A 247 6.22 0.23 1.69
C SER A 247 7.32 0.28 2.74
N ALA A 248 7.14 1.14 3.74
CA ALA A 248 8.12 1.30 4.81
C ALA A 248 8.00 0.18 5.85
N GLU A 249 9.12 -0.48 6.12
CA GLU A 249 9.26 -1.51 7.17
C GLU A 249 10.01 -0.97 8.39
N ASN A 250 10.83 0.06 8.20
CA ASN A 250 11.63 0.77 9.20
C ASN A 250 12.13 2.12 8.62
N LEU A 251 12.92 2.87 9.39
CA LEU A 251 13.51 4.12 8.93
C LEU A 251 14.45 3.95 7.72
N ASP A 252 15.14 2.80 7.60
CA ASP A 252 16.06 2.52 6.49
C ASP A 252 15.36 2.33 5.15
N SER A 253 14.02 2.20 5.13
CA SER A 253 13.22 2.07 3.92
C SER A 253 13.34 3.27 2.97
N LEU A 254 13.78 4.43 3.46
CA LEU A 254 14.10 5.59 2.62
C LEU A 254 15.31 5.31 1.70
N SER A 255 16.28 4.52 2.16
CA SER A 255 17.43 4.13 1.34
C SER A 255 17.04 3.20 0.18
N ILE A 256 16.02 2.36 0.39
CA ILE A 256 15.48 1.48 -0.65
C ILE A 256 14.87 2.30 -1.78
N LEU A 257 14.18 3.39 -1.46
CA LEU A 257 13.64 4.29 -2.48
C LEU A 257 14.75 4.89 -3.36
N GLU A 258 15.86 5.29 -2.76
CA GLU A 258 17.03 5.76 -3.52
C GLU A 258 17.64 4.66 -4.40
N GLN A 259 17.71 3.42 -3.91
CA GLN A 259 18.18 2.28 -4.72
C GLN A 259 17.26 2.01 -5.91
N PHE A 260 15.94 2.06 -5.71
CA PHE A 260 14.97 1.94 -6.79
C PHE A 260 15.16 3.04 -7.83
N ARG A 261 15.27 4.29 -7.39
CA ARG A 261 15.50 5.43 -8.28
C ARG A 261 16.81 5.31 -9.05
N ALA A 262 17.90 4.89 -8.40
CA ALA A 262 19.20 4.66 -9.04
C ALA A 262 19.10 3.56 -10.11
N ASN A 263 18.32 2.50 -9.87
CA ASN A 263 18.16 1.39 -10.81
C ASN A 263 17.00 1.55 -11.81
N GLN A 264 16.43 2.75 -11.97
CA GLN A 264 15.28 2.95 -12.88
C GLN A 264 15.55 2.46 -14.31
N GLN A 265 16.79 2.60 -14.78
CA GLN A 265 17.23 2.17 -16.11
C GLN A 265 17.84 0.76 -16.15
N GLY A 266 17.92 0.06 -15.00
CA GLY A 266 18.52 -1.27 -14.90
C GLY A 266 20.05 -1.31 -14.84
N HIS A 267 20.72 -0.16 -14.68
CA HIS A 267 22.19 -0.07 -14.65
C HIS A 267 22.83 -0.38 -13.29
N TYR A 268 22.04 -0.39 -12.20
CA TYR A 268 22.50 -0.56 -10.83
C TYR A 268 21.64 -1.61 -10.11
N PRO A 269 21.67 -2.89 -10.57
CA PRO A 269 20.78 -3.91 -10.05
C PRO A 269 20.95 -4.10 -8.54
N LEU A 270 19.83 -4.26 -7.85
CA LEU A 270 19.78 -4.55 -6.42
C LEU A 270 20.14 -6.03 -6.20
N THR A 271 20.86 -6.30 -5.12
CA THR A 271 21.17 -7.66 -4.67
C THR A 271 19.93 -8.28 -4.03
N LEU A 272 19.35 -9.29 -4.67
CA LEU A 272 18.19 -10.02 -4.17
C LEU A 272 18.59 -11.46 -3.82
N THR A 273 18.09 -11.97 -2.70
CA THR A 273 18.32 -13.36 -2.29
C THR A 273 16.98 -14.09 -2.08
N ASN A 274 16.94 -15.37 -2.46
CA ASN A 274 15.71 -16.20 -2.43
C ASN A 274 15.11 -16.39 -1.03
N ASP A 275 15.91 -16.19 0.03
CA ASP A 275 15.51 -16.37 1.43
C ASP A 275 14.94 -15.10 2.07
N THR A 276 15.04 -13.96 1.40
CA THR A 276 14.56 -12.66 1.93
C THR A 276 13.64 -11.93 0.97
N ASN A 277 13.80 -12.14 -0.35
CA ASN A 277 13.08 -11.41 -1.39
C ASN A 277 12.21 -12.34 -2.25
N CYS A 278 11.16 -11.79 -2.86
CA CYS A 278 10.37 -12.44 -3.90
C CYS A 278 9.91 -11.45 -4.98
N ASN A 279 9.65 -11.94 -6.19
CA ASN A 279 9.05 -11.18 -7.30
C ASN A 279 8.07 -12.05 -8.12
N GLY A 280 7.72 -13.23 -7.60
CA GLY A 280 7.05 -14.27 -8.37
C GLY A 280 5.72 -13.84 -8.98
N PHE A 281 4.88 -13.09 -8.25
CA PHE A 281 3.61 -12.60 -8.81
C PHE A 281 3.83 -11.76 -10.08
N TRP A 282 4.74 -10.78 -10.05
CA TRP A 282 5.11 -9.98 -11.22
C TRP A 282 5.47 -10.84 -12.43
N ARG A 283 6.24 -11.91 -12.18
CA ARG A 283 6.77 -12.87 -13.15
C ARG A 283 5.85 -14.05 -13.45
N ARG A 284 4.59 -14.02 -13.00
CA ARG A 284 3.59 -15.09 -13.21
C ARG A 284 4.04 -16.45 -12.63
N ALA A 285 4.73 -16.40 -11.50
CA ALA A 285 5.17 -17.54 -10.70
C ALA A 285 4.58 -17.47 -9.29
N ALA A 286 4.89 -18.45 -8.43
CA ALA A 286 4.43 -18.45 -7.04
C ALA A 286 4.93 -17.21 -6.29
N GLY A 287 4.06 -16.53 -5.53
CA GLY A 287 4.39 -15.26 -4.87
C GLY A 287 5.52 -15.32 -3.84
N LEU A 288 5.92 -16.52 -3.40
CA LEU A 288 7.06 -16.76 -2.52
C LEU A 288 8.39 -16.94 -3.27
N SER A 289 8.36 -17.06 -4.60
CA SER A 289 9.54 -17.29 -5.42
C SER A 289 10.21 -15.98 -5.81
N LEU A 290 11.53 -16.01 -5.88
CA LEU A 290 12.33 -15.01 -6.58
C LEU A 290 12.78 -15.63 -7.91
N ILE A 291 12.39 -14.98 -9.00
CA ILE A 291 12.69 -15.36 -10.38
C ILE A 291 13.79 -14.42 -10.88
N PRO A 292 14.93 -14.95 -11.37
CA PRO A 292 16.03 -14.14 -11.91
C PRO A 292 15.66 -13.28 -13.12
#